data_AF-D5GR55-F1
#
_entry.id   AF-D5GR55-F1
#
_cell.length_a   1.000
_cell.length_b   1.000
_cell.length_c   1.000
_cell.angle_alpha   90.00
_cell.angle_beta   90.00
_cell.angle_gamma   90.00
#
_symmetry.space_group_name_H-M   'P 1'
#
loop_
_entity.id
_entity.type
_entity.pdbx_description
1 polymer ?
#
loop_
_entity_poly.entity_id
_entity_poly.type
_entity_poly.pdbx_seq_one_letter_code
_entity_poly.pdbx_strand_id
1 'polypeptide(L)' 'YGLVLKYCPKIGYCSNTCSKTQIWATSHGCKMYCCLPASWKWK' A
#
# COMPACT_ATOMS: atom_id res chain seq x y z
N TYR A 1 9.79 -4.05 -8.87
CA TYR A 1 8.35 -3.71 -8.76
C TYR A 1 7.89 -3.80 -7.31
N GLY A 2 8.37 -2.93 -6.42
CA GLY A 2 7.89 -2.88 -5.03
C GLY A 2 8.09 -1.48 -4.48
N LEU A 3 7.01 -0.79 -4.17
CA LEU A 3 7.03 0.56 -3.60
C LEU A 3 7.23 0.45 -2.09
N VAL A 4 8.27 1.09 -1.55
CA VAL A 4 8.50 1.18 -0.10
C VAL A 4 7.98 2.54 0.38
N LEU A 5 6.87 2.52 1.10
CA LEU A 5 6.26 3.68 1.77
C LEU A 5 6.87 3.85 3.18
N LYS A 6 7.12 5.09 3.60
CA LYS A 6 7.42 5.35 5.02
C LYS A 6 6.21 5.12 5.92
N TYR A 7 5.02 5.48 5.44
CA TYR A 7 3.76 5.36 6.16
C TYR A 7 2.67 4.87 5.21
N CYS A 8 1.72 4.06 5.71
CA CYS A 8 0.59 3.68 4.89
C CYS A 8 -0.42 4.84 4.86
N PRO A 9 -0.76 5.39 3.69
CA PRO A 9 -1.77 6.44 3.58
C PRO A 9 -3.10 5.95 4.15
N LYS A 10 -3.89 6.84 4.77
CA LYS A 10 -5.21 6.48 5.33
C LYS A 10 -6.20 5.92 4.30
N ILE A 11 -6.01 6.24 3.01
CA ILE A 11 -6.83 5.68 1.92
C ILE A 11 -6.43 4.25 1.54
N GLY A 12 -5.24 3.82 1.97
CA GLY A 12 -4.83 2.43 1.94
C GLY A 12 -5.11 1.74 3.27
N TYR A 13 -4.96 0.42 3.26
CA TYR A 13 -5.12 -0.41 4.46
C TYR A 13 -3.96 -1.40 4.56
N CYS A 14 -3.62 -1.79 5.79
CA CYS A 14 -2.63 -2.83 6.02
C CYS A 14 -3.25 -4.21 5.77
N SER A 15 -2.64 -5.02 4.90
CA SER A 15 -3.03 -6.41 4.68
C SER A 15 -1.83 -7.26 4.26
N ASN A 16 -1.93 -8.57 4.46
CA ASN A 16 -0.94 -9.53 3.95
C ASN A 16 -1.07 -9.76 2.45
N THR A 17 -2.25 -9.49 1.89
CA THR A 17 -2.53 -9.61 0.46
C THR A 17 -3.38 -8.43 0.02
N CYS A 18 -2.99 -7.82 -1.09
CA CYS A 18 -3.75 -6.75 -1.73
C CYS A 18 -4.57 -7.32 -2.88
N SER A 19 -5.70 -6.70 -3.16
CA SER A 19 -6.50 -7.08 -4.32
C SER A 19 -5.72 -6.84 -5.61
N LYS A 20 -5.99 -7.60 -6.68
CA LYS A 20 -5.28 -7.43 -7.98
C LYS A 20 -5.42 -6.02 -8.56
N THR A 21 -6.52 -5.34 -8.22
CA THR A 21 -6.82 -3.96 -8.63
C THR A 21 -6.17 -2.90 -7.74
N GLN A 22 -5.40 -3.31 -6.74
CA GLN A 22 -4.74 -2.44 -5.78
C GLN A 22 -3.23 -2.55 -5.93
N ILE A 23 -2.55 -1.44 -5.68
CA ILE A 23 -1.10 -1.39 -5.62
C ILE A 23 -0.72 -1.79 -4.21
N TRP A 24 0.17 -2.78 -4.10
CA TRP A 24 0.79 -3.12 -2.83
C TRP A 24 2.08 -2.33 -2.67
N ALA A 25 2.32 -1.87 -1.46
CA ALA A 25 3.55 -1.20 -1.09
C ALA A 25 3.97 -1.68 0.30
N THR A 26 5.25 -1.87 0.54
CA THR A 26 5.73 -2.20 1.89
C THR A 26 5.77 -0.91 2.71
N SER A 27 5.22 -0.91 3.92
CA SER A 27 5.20 0.29 4.76
C SER A 27 5.75 -0.03 6.14
N HIS A 28 6.59 0.83 6.71
CA HIS A 28 7.07 0.57 8.08
C HIS A 28 5.92 0.63 9.12
N GLY A 29 4.83 1.35 8.79
CA GLY A 29 3.62 1.41 9.60
C GLY A 29 2.69 0.20 9.46
N CYS A 30 2.83 -0.59 8.39
CA CYS A 30 2.11 -1.85 8.21
C CYS A 30 3.14 -2.97 8.16
N LYS A 31 3.25 -3.80 9.20
CA LYS A 31 4.22 -4.93 9.29
C LYS A 31 4.33 -5.85 8.04
N MET A 32 3.40 -5.74 7.09
CA MET A 32 3.27 -6.51 5.85
C MET A 32 3.17 -5.56 4.65
N TYR A 33 2.03 -5.54 3.95
CA TYR A 33 1.77 -4.66 2.83
C TYR A 33 0.73 -3.61 3.19
N CYS A 34 0.95 -2.42 2.65
CA CYS A 34 -0.01 -1.35 2.53
C CYS A 34 -0.68 -1.49 1.16
N CYS A 35 -1.96 -1.83 1.16
CA CYS A 35 -2.78 -1.96 -0.02
C CYS A 35 -3.42 -0.61 -0.34
N LEU A 36 -3.10 -0.08 -1.51
CA LEU A 36 -3.56 1.20 -1.98
C LEU A 36 -4.43 1.01 -3.22
N PRO A 37 -5.49 1.81 -3.39
CA PRO A 37 -6.24 1.80 -4.64
C PRO A 37 -5.30 2.11 -5.81
N ALA A 38 -5.43 1.42 -6.95
CA ALA A 38 -4.56 1.67 -8.10
C ALA A 38 -4.64 3.10 -8.65
N SER A 39 -5.75 3.78 -8.38
CA SER A 39 -5.96 5.20 -8.68
C SER A 39 -5.19 6.14 -7.74
N TRP A 40 -4.45 5.61 -6.77
CA TRP A 40 -3.65 6.41 -5.84
C TRP A 40 -2.40 6.94 -6.54
N LYS A 41 -2.55 8.11 -7.15
CA LYS A 41 -1.42 8.92 -7.62
C LYS A 41 -0.75 9.55 -6.40
N TRP A 42 0.55 9.27 -6.25
CA TRP A 42 1.44 10.07 -5.43
C TRP A 42 1.37 11.52 -5.93
N LYS A 43 0.72 12.39 -5.17
CA LYS A 43 0.71 13.83 -5.44
C LYS A 43 1.86 14.49 -4.70
#